data_AF-A0AAW4GL75-F1
#
_entry.id   AF-A0AAW4GL75-F1
#
_cell.length_a   1.000
_cell.length_b   1.000
_cell.length_c   1.000
_cell.angle_alpha   90.00
_cell.angle_beta   90.00
_cell.angle_gamma   90.00
#
_symmetry.space_group_name_H-M   'P 1'
#
loop_
_entity.id
_entity.type
_entity.pdbx_description
1 polymer ?
#
loop_
_entity_poly.entity_id
_entity_poly.type
_entity_poly.pdbx_seq_one_letter_code
_entity_poly.pdbx_strand_id
1 'polypeptide(L)'
;MRLSFCLYACLLLHCAITTAATPSVQTDDIARFWSTYDAVLAEPDGAQRVALVRQHYIEPGSAGLHALMKVRNYTAVEYADAMLAWPRFWASVRPLTANAQQASAMLERDLAAFRRLYPALRPASITYAVGVLRTGGTTLGNQVLIGAEMALGDASVDVSELPEPLRSRLRVFYDSTPGANNAQNNLHEYVHTQQRETTGSLAQYAVREGVAEYIAERISGRRPALPLYTYGPLHESDIRARFIVEMDGNDLDNWLYNSARNPFGVSDVGYYAGYRIAQEYMRQQPDEQAAIARMIELDYTDPATVRAFIEASGWLQQR
;
A
#
# COMPACT_ATOMS: atom_id res chain seq x y z
N MET A 1 -18.57 -19.15 72.46
CA MET A 1 -18.58 -19.90 71.19
C MET A 1 -19.22 -19.03 70.11
N ARG A 2 -18.44 -18.45 69.20
CA ARG A 2 -18.96 -17.80 67.99
C ARG A 2 -18.15 -18.35 66.80
N LEU A 3 -18.79 -19.20 66.01
CA LEU A 3 -18.25 -19.71 64.74
C LEU A 3 -18.22 -18.56 63.74
N SER A 4 -17.08 -18.33 63.10
CA SER A 4 -16.96 -17.48 61.92
C SER A 4 -16.98 -18.37 60.68
N PHE A 5 -18.01 -18.20 59.85
CA PHE A 5 -18.19 -18.86 58.57
C PHE A 5 -17.41 -18.08 57.50
N CYS A 6 -16.38 -18.67 56.89
CA CYS A 6 -15.70 -18.09 55.72
C CYS A 6 -16.44 -18.52 54.46
N LEU A 7 -17.12 -17.58 53.78
CA LEU A 7 -17.61 -17.77 52.42
C LEU A 7 -16.46 -17.52 51.43
N TYR A 8 -16.06 -18.55 50.69
CA TYR A 8 -15.22 -18.40 49.50
C TYR A 8 -16.09 -17.98 48.31
N ALA A 9 -15.92 -16.76 47.83
CA ALA A 9 -16.50 -16.30 46.57
C ALA A 9 -15.58 -16.70 45.40
N CYS A 10 -16.01 -17.68 44.59
CA CYS A 10 -15.38 -17.98 43.31
C CYS A 10 -15.71 -16.87 42.30
N LEU A 11 -14.71 -16.09 41.90
CA LEU A 11 -14.80 -15.13 40.79
C LEU A 11 -14.76 -15.89 39.46
N LEU A 12 -15.92 -16.00 38.80
CA LEU A 12 -16.01 -16.39 37.39
C LEU A 12 -15.58 -15.21 36.52
N LEU A 13 -14.32 -15.22 36.08
CA LEU A 13 -13.81 -14.33 35.03
C LEU A 13 -14.59 -14.59 33.73
N HIS A 14 -15.51 -13.70 33.40
CA HIS A 14 -16.14 -13.65 32.09
C HIS A 14 -15.09 -13.18 31.08
N CYS A 15 -14.60 -14.10 30.27
CA CYS A 15 -13.79 -13.77 29.10
C CYS A 15 -14.72 -13.08 28.10
N ALA A 16 -14.69 -11.75 28.06
CA ALA A 16 -15.38 -10.99 27.04
C ALA A 16 -14.70 -11.29 25.70
N ILE A 17 -15.37 -12.09 24.86
CA ILE A 17 -14.96 -12.29 23.47
C ILE A 17 -15.22 -10.94 22.78
N THR A 18 -14.17 -10.13 22.64
CA THR A 18 -14.20 -8.96 21.76
C THR A 18 -14.31 -9.48 20.33
N THR A 19 -15.49 -9.37 19.73
CA THR A 19 -15.65 -9.55 18.30
C THR A 19 -14.76 -8.52 17.60
N ALA A 20 -13.68 -8.99 16.96
CA ALA A 20 -12.82 -8.12 16.17
C ALA A 20 -13.68 -7.38 15.14
N ALA A 21 -13.60 -6.04 15.12
CA ALA A 21 -14.32 -5.23 14.15
C ALA A 21 -13.94 -5.69 12.73
N THR A 22 -14.96 -5.97 11.90
CA THR A 22 -14.75 -6.34 10.51
C THR A 22 -14.00 -5.20 9.80
N PRO A 23 -12.98 -5.49 8.99
CA PRO A 23 -12.29 -4.50 8.18
C PRO A 23 -13.31 -3.75 7.32
N SER A 24 -13.50 -2.46 7.59
CA SER A 24 -14.46 -1.64 6.84
C SER A 24 -13.81 -1.21 5.53
N VAL A 25 -14.33 -1.72 4.41
CA VAL A 25 -13.99 -1.20 3.08
C VAL A 25 -14.95 -0.06 2.76
N GLN A 26 -14.42 1.13 2.51
CA GLN A 26 -15.20 2.32 2.16
C GLN A 26 -14.93 2.72 0.72
N THR A 27 -15.99 2.88 -0.08
CA THR A 27 -15.91 3.22 -1.51
C THR A 27 -16.80 4.40 -1.92
N ASP A 28 -17.62 4.93 -1.00
CA ASP A 28 -18.62 5.96 -1.29
C ASP A 28 -18.03 7.25 -1.89
N ASP A 29 -16.75 7.55 -1.60
CA ASP A 29 -16.07 8.72 -2.15
C ASP A 29 -15.91 8.64 -3.68
N ILE A 30 -15.92 7.45 -4.29
CA ILE A 30 -15.88 7.31 -5.75
C ILE A 30 -17.15 7.89 -6.37
N ALA A 31 -18.32 7.56 -5.82
CA ALA A 31 -19.60 8.09 -6.31
C ALA A 31 -19.70 9.61 -6.09
N ARG A 32 -19.23 10.10 -4.93
CA ARG A 32 -19.16 11.56 -4.65
C ARG A 32 -18.25 12.28 -5.63
N PHE A 33 -17.08 11.72 -5.94
CA PHE A 33 -16.16 12.29 -6.93
C PHE A 33 -16.83 12.43 -8.29
N TRP A 34 -17.46 11.37 -8.82
CA TRP A 34 -18.04 11.42 -10.16
C TRP A 34 -19.25 12.36 -10.27
N SER A 35 -20.09 12.44 -9.24
CA SER A 35 -21.15 13.45 -9.17
C SER A 35 -20.59 14.87 -9.18
N THR A 36 -19.50 15.09 -8.44
CA THR A 36 -18.80 16.38 -8.39
C THR A 36 -18.13 16.71 -9.74
N TYR A 37 -17.50 15.73 -10.37
CA TYR A 37 -16.88 15.84 -11.69
C TYR A 37 -17.89 16.35 -12.73
N ASP A 38 -19.07 15.71 -12.81
CA ASP A 38 -20.12 16.09 -13.76
C ASP A 38 -20.62 17.54 -13.50
N ALA A 39 -20.73 17.94 -12.22
CA ALA A 39 -21.11 19.31 -11.85
C ALA A 39 -20.02 20.35 -12.21
N VAL A 40 -18.74 20.02 -11.99
CA VAL A 40 -17.60 20.90 -12.32
C VAL A 40 -17.50 21.14 -13.83
N LEU A 41 -17.76 20.11 -14.66
CA LEU A 41 -17.75 20.26 -16.12
C LEU A 41 -18.88 21.16 -16.64
N ALA A 42 -20.02 21.18 -15.96
CA ALA A 42 -21.18 21.99 -16.34
C ALA A 42 -21.08 23.46 -15.89
N GLU A 43 -20.20 23.76 -14.93
CA GLU A 43 -20.05 25.10 -14.36
C GLU A 43 -19.07 25.95 -15.19
N PRO A 44 -19.45 27.11 -15.74
CA PRO A 44 -18.53 27.98 -16.48
C PRO A 44 -17.55 28.78 -15.59
N ASP A 45 -17.93 29.14 -14.36
CA ASP A 45 -17.13 29.99 -13.49
C ASP A 45 -16.05 29.20 -12.71
N GLY A 46 -14.80 29.64 -12.82
CA GLY A 46 -13.67 28.94 -12.19
C GLY A 46 -13.73 28.92 -10.67
N ALA A 47 -14.19 29.99 -10.01
CA ALA A 47 -14.30 30.02 -8.56
C ALA A 47 -15.43 29.11 -8.08
N GLN A 48 -16.55 29.04 -8.81
CA GLN A 48 -17.64 28.12 -8.52
C GLN A 48 -17.25 26.66 -8.70
N ARG A 49 -16.40 26.32 -9.69
CA ARG A 49 -15.86 24.95 -9.80
C ARG A 49 -15.09 24.52 -8.56
N VAL A 50 -14.23 25.39 -8.03
CA VAL A 50 -13.48 25.11 -6.79
C VAL A 50 -14.44 24.97 -5.61
N ALA A 51 -15.48 25.82 -5.54
CA ALA A 51 -16.52 25.72 -4.52
C ALA A 51 -17.29 24.38 -4.60
N LEU A 52 -17.64 23.93 -5.80
CA LEU A 52 -18.30 22.64 -6.04
C LEU A 52 -17.44 21.48 -5.55
N VAL A 53 -16.15 21.45 -5.88
CA VAL A 53 -15.22 20.43 -5.38
C VAL A 53 -15.21 20.42 -3.85
N ARG A 54 -15.10 21.59 -3.24
CA ARG A 54 -15.06 21.70 -1.78
C ARG A 54 -16.35 21.18 -1.15
N GLN A 55 -17.51 21.64 -1.62
CA GLN A 55 -18.81 21.40 -0.99
C GLN A 55 -19.38 20.00 -1.30
N HIS A 56 -19.09 19.44 -2.48
CA HIS A 56 -19.71 18.18 -2.92
C HIS A 56 -18.77 16.98 -2.80
N TYR A 57 -17.45 17.20 -2.79
CA TYR A 57 -16.47 16.12 -2.66
C TYR A 57 -15.73 16.13 -1.34
N ILE A 58 -15.08 17.25 -1.00
CA ILE A 58 -14.14 17.30 0.13
C ILE A 58 -14.87 17.36 1.47
N GLU A 59 -15.73 18.35 1.71
CA GLU A 59 -16.41 18.54 3.00
C GLU A 59 -17.29 17.34 3.42
N PRO A 60 -18.12 16.73 2.55
CA PRO A 60 -18.88 15.52 2.86
C PRO A 60 -18.05 14.23 2.73
N GLY A 61 -16.76 14.36 2.42
CA GLY A 61 -15.82 13.26 2.25
C GLY A 61 -15.67 12.37 3.47
N SER A 62 -15.29 11.12 3.25
CA SER A 62 -14.98 10.22 4.36
C SER A 62 -13.74 10.63 5.15
N ALA A 63 -13.59 10.08 6.35
CA ALA A 63 -12.35 10.19 7.11
C ALA A 63 -11.14 9.63 6.32
N GLY A 64 -11.34 8.61 5.48
CA GLY A 64 -10.30 8.08 4.60
C GLY A 64 -9.94 9.05 3.46
N LEU A 65 -10.92 9.72 2.86
CA LEU A 65 -10.64 10.79 1.87
C LEU A 65 -9.83 11.92 2.52
N HIS A 66 -10.23 12.41 3.70
CA HIS A 66 -9.48 13.46 4.40
C HIS A 66 -8.06 13.01 4.76
N ALA A 67 -7.89 11.76 5.19
CA ALA A 67 -6.57 11.18 5.44
C ALA A 67 -5.72 11.11 4.17
N LEU A 68 -6.30 10.67 3.05
CA LEU A 68 -5.63 10.61 1.75
C LEU A 68 -5.19 12.01 1.29
N MET A 69 -6.07 12.99 1.41
CA MET A 69 -5.76 14.38 1.09
C MET A 69 -4.65 14.94 1.97
N LYS A 70 -4.62 14.60 3.27
CA LYS A 70 -3.56 15.01 4.18
C LYS A 70 -2.21 14.42 3.78
N VAL A 71 -2.15 13.12 3.45
CA VAL A 71 -0.89 12.44 3.10
C VAL A 71 -0.35 12.90 1.74
N ARG A 72 -1.24 13.21 0.77
CA ARG A 72 -0.86 13.60 -0.59
C ARG A 72 -1.00 15.09 -0.89
N ASN A 73 -1.30 15.89 0.14
CA ASN A 73 -1.46 17.34 0.08
C ASN A 73 -2.38 17.80 -1.06
N TYR A 74 -3.56 17.18 -1.19
CA TYR A 74 -4.54 17.55 -2.21
C TYR A 74 -5.31 18.80 -1.82
N THR A 75 -5.57 19.68 -2.80
CA THR A 75 -6.40 20.87 -2.62
C THR A 75 -7.62 20.88 -3.55
N ALA A 76 -8.66 21.63 -3.18
CA ALA A 76 -9.86 21.79 -4.02
C ALA A 76 -9.55 22.38 -5.40
N VAL A 77 -8.57 23.29 -5.47
CA VAL A 77 -8.12 23.91 -6.72
C VAL A 77 -7.50 22.87 -7.64
N GLU A 78 -6.57 22.06 -7.12
CA GLU A 78 -5.93 21.00 -7.91
C GLU A 78 -6.92 19.98 -8.46
N TYR A 79 -7.93 19.61 -7.67
CA TYR A 79 -9.02 18.76 -8.15
C TYR A 79 -9.78 19.43 -9.29
N ALA A 80 -10.26 20.66 -9.11
CA ALA A 80 -11.03 21.37 -10.13
C ALA A 80 -10.24 21.53 -11.44
N ASP A 81 -8.96 21.89 -11.35
CA ASP A 81 -8.06 22.03 -12.50
C ASP A 81 -7.87 20.68 -13.21
N ALA A 82 -7.60 19.61 -12.45
CA ALA A 82 -7.38 18.29 -13.01
C ALA A 82 -8.64 17.75 -13.72
N MET A 83 -9.83 17.94 -13.14
CA MET A 83 -11.11 17.52 -13.72
C MET A 83 -11.33 18.10 -15.13
N LEU A 84 -10.89 19.34 -15.36
CA LEU A 84 -10.99 20.02 -16.66
C LEU A 84 -9.85 19.67 -17.62
N ALA A 85 -8.64 19.47 -17.09
CA ALA A 85 -7.44 19.38 -17.90
C ALA A 85 -7.37 18.10 -18.76
N TRP A 86 -7.94 16.99 -18.28
CA TRP A 86 -7.72 15.66 -18.87
C TRP A 86 -9.02 14.85 -19.09
N PRO A 87 -9.97 15.36 -19.90
CA PRO A 87 -11.26 14.72 -20.10
C PRO A 87 -11.17 13.29 -20.67
N ARG A 88 -10.21 12.98 -21.55
CA ARG A 88 -10.02 11.62 -22.07
C ARG A 88 -9.51 10.68 -21.00
N PHE A 89 -8.59 11.14 -20.15
CA PHE A 89 -8.12 10.38 -19.00
C PHE A 89 -9.29 10.02 -18.08
N TRP A 90 -10.06 11.02 -17.64
CA TRP A 90 -11.19 10.81 -16.73
C TRP A 90 -12.28 9.91 -17.32
N ALA A 91 -12.61 10.10 -18.60
CA ALA A 91 -13.55 9.24 -19.31
C ALA A 91 -13.08 7.78 -19.37
N SER A 92 -11.79 7.54 -19.61
CA SER A 92 -11.22 6.19 -19.70
C SER A 92 -11.14 5.48 -18.34
N VAL A 93 -10.85 6.19 -17.25
CA VAL A 93 -10.68 5.59 -15.91
C VAL A 93 -12.00 5.42 -15.16
N ARG A 94 -13.01 6.28 -15.41
CA ARG A 94 -14.32 6.23 -14.73
C ARG A 94 -14.94 4.83 -14.64
N PRO A 95 -15.11 4.06 -15.75
CA PRO A 95 -15.71 2.73 -15.66
C PRO A 95 -14.88 1.76 -14.81
N LEU A 96 -13.57 1.93 -14.74
CA LEU A 96 -12.68 1.05 -13.98
C LEU A 96 -12.80 1.27 -12.47
N THR A 97 -13.05 2.52 -12.04
CA THR A 97 -13.23 2.83 -10.61
C THR A 97 -14.45 2.16 -9.98
N ALA A 98 -15.44 1.76 -10.78
CA ALA A 98 -16.60 1.00 -10.31
C ALA A 98 -16.22 -0.40 -9.77
N ASN A 99 -15.04 -0.92 -10.12
CA ASN A 99 -14.56 -2.23 -9.68
C ASN A 99 -14.03 -2.24 -8.24
N ALA A 100 -14.03 -1.12 -7.51
CA ALA A 100 -13.47 -1.03 -6.16
C ALA A 100 -14.04 -2.09 -5.19
N GLN A 101 -15.36 -2.31 -5.21
CA GLN A 101 -16.00 -3.34 -4.37
C GLN A 101 -15.48 -4.74 -4.72
N GLN A 102 -15.42 -5.06 -6.02
CA GLN A 102 -14.92 -6.34 -6.50
C GLN A 102 -13.43 -6.55 -6.17
N ALA A 103 -12.63 -5.49 -6.25
CA ALA A 103 -11.20 -5.52 -5.92
C ALA A 103 -10.95 -5.86 -4.44
N SER A 104 -11.90 -5.53 -3.57
CA SER A 104 -11.87 -5.87 -2.14
C SER A 104 -12.62 -7.16 -1.75
N ALA A 105 -13.25 -7.87 -2.69
CA ALA A 105 -14.14 -9.00 -2.38
C ALA A 105 -13.44 -10.17 -1.64
N MET A 106 -12.12 -10.29 -1.81
CA MET A 106 -11.30 -11.32 -1.17
C MET A 106 -10.75 -10.93 0.21
N LEU A 107 -10.87 -9.65 0.57
CA LEU A 107 -10.15 -9.05 1.70
C LEU A 107 -10.46 -9.71 3.03
N GLU A 108 -11.73 -10.00 3.34
CA GLU A 108 -12.09 -10.63 4.63
C GLU A 108 -11.41 -11.99 4.81
N ARG A 109 -11.40 -12.81 3.75
CA ARG A 109 -10.73 -14.12 3.77
C ARG A 109 -9.22 -13.95 3.92
N ASP A 110 -8.64 -13.00 3.20
CA ASP A 110 -7.19 -12.77 3.23
C ASP A 110 -6.76 -12.21 4.60
N LEU A 111 -7.56 -11.35 5.24
CA LEU A 111 -7.30 -10.87 6.59
C LEU A 111 -7.52 -11.94 7.67
N ALA A 112 -8.44 -12.87 7.46
CA ALA A 112 -8.55 -14.06 8.30
C ALA A 112 -7.30 -14.95 8.18
N ALA A 113 -6.77 -15.12 6.97
CA ALA A 113 -5.51 -15.82 6.75
C ALA A 113 -4.34 -15.07 7.42
N PHE A 114 -4.28 -13.75 7.27
CA PHE A 114 -3.26 -12.93 7.91
C PHE A 114 -3.31 -13.06 9.44
N ARG A 115 -4.50 -13.01 10.06
CA ARG A 115 -4.66 -13.17 11.51
C ARG A 115 -4.19 -14.54 12.02
N ARG A 116 -4.24 -15.60 11.20
CA ARG A 116 -3.67 -16.90 11.56
C ARG A 116 -2.15 -16.91 11.49
N LEU A 117 -1.56 -16.16 10.57
CA LEU A 117 -0.10 -16.02 10.44
C LEU A 117 0.49 -15.04 11.47
N TYR A 118 -0.27 -14.03 11.86
CA TYR A 118 0.12 -12.98 12.80
C TYR A 118 -1.05 -12.68 13.77
N PRO A 119 -1.16 -13.42 14.90
CA PRO A 119 -2.29 -13.25 15.83
C PRO A 119 -2.42 -11.85 16.45
N ALA A 120 -1.33 -11.08 16.49
CA ALA A 120 -1.31 -9.69 16.98
C ALA A 120 -1.84 -8.66 15.96
N LEU A 121 -2.36 -9.10 14.80
CA LEU A 121 -2.91 -8.24 13.75
C LEU A 121 -3.90 -7.21 14.28
N ARG A 122 -3.54 -5.93 14.12
CA ARG A 122 -4.37 -4.79 14.50
C ARG A 122 -5.39 -4.49 13.40
N PRO A 123 -6.62 -4.10 13.75
CA PRO A 123 -7.63 -3.73 12.77
C PRO A 123 -7.22 -2.45 12.02
N ALA A 124 -7.42 -2.46 10.71
CA ALA A 124 -7.25 -1.30 9.84
C ALA A 124 -8.43 -1.19 8.86
N SER A 125 -8.68 0.02 8.39
CA SER A 125 -9.70 0.32 7.38
C SER A 125 -9.08 0.39 5.99
N ILE A 126 -9.85 0.12 4.93
CA ILE A 126 -9.44 0.38 3.55
C ILE A 126 -10.41 1.38 2.94
N THR A 127 -9.91 2.50 2.44
CA THR A 127 -10.72 3.50 1.73
C THR A 127 -10.25 3.64 0.30
N TYR A 128 -11.18 3.51 -0.65
CA TYR A 128 -10.98 3.91 -2.03
C TYR A 128 -11.60 5.29 -2.24
N ALA A 129 -10.78 6.22 -2.70
CA ALA A 129 -11.19 7.55 -3.09
C ALA A 129 -10.43 7.97 -4.35
N VAL A 130 -10.96 8.95 -5.10
CA VAL A 130 -10.31 9.45 -6.30
C VAL A 130 -9.43 10.64 -5.94
N GLY A 131 -8.13 10.53 -6.20
CA GLY A 131 -7.14 11.58 -5.99
C GLY A 131 -6.86 12.42 -7.23
N VAL A 132 -5.64 12.97 -7.26
CA VAL A 132 -5.06 13.68 -8.41
C VAL A 132 -3.74 13.02 -8.81
N LEU A 133 -3.76 11.69 -9.02
CA LEU A 133 -2.67 10.92 -9.65
C LEU A 133 -1.34 10.87 -8.87
N ARG A 134 -1.39 10.96 -7.54
CA ARG A 134 -0.20 10.90 -6.68
C ARG A 134 0.02 9.57 -5.98
N THR A 135 -0.96 8.66 -5.96
CA THR A 135 -0.82 7.40 -5.21
C THR A 135 -1.74 6.29 -5.71
N GLY A 136 -1.20 5.07 -5.86
CA GLY A 136 -1.99 3.84 -6.02
C GLY A 136 -2.35 3.19 -4.67
N GLY A 137 -1.55 3.43 -3.63
CA GLY A 137 -1.80 3.01 -2.26
C GLY A 137 -0.90 3.82 -1.31
N THR A 138 -1.35 4.01 -0.08
CA THR A 138 -0.56 4.57 1.03
C THR A 138 -1.26 4.27 2.35
N THR A 139 -0.59 4.53 3.46
CA THR A 139 -1.19 4.40 4.78
C THR A 139 -1.17 5.71 5.57
N LEU A 140 -2.07 5.82 6.56
CA LEU A 140 -1.98 6.77 7.66
C LEU A 140 -2.48 6.10 8.95
N GLY A 141 -1.57 5.76 9.86
CA GLY A 141 -1.91 5.02 11.07
C GLY A 141 -2.54 3.66 10.73
N ASN A 142 -3.80 3.46 11.12
CA ASN A 142 -4.56 2.24 10.84
C ASN A 142 -5.49 2.36 9.60
N GLN A 143 -5.15 3.24 8.66
CA GLN A 143 -5.94 3.44 7.44
C GLN A 143 -5.08 3.10 6.23
N VAL A 144 -5.57 2.20 5.39
CA VAL A 144 -5.12 1.99 4.01
C VAL A 144 -5.93 2.91 3.10
N LEU A 145 -5.23 3.66 2.26
CA LEU A 145 -5.77 4.75 1.46
C LEU A 145 -5.40 4.52 -0.01
N ILE A 146 -6.40 4.18 -0.82
CA ILE A 146 -6.23 3.78 -2.21
C ILE A 146 -6.75 4.89 -3.13
N GLY A 147 -5.87 5.41 -3.99
CA GLY A 147 -6.25 6.28 -5.10
C GLY A 147 -6.88 5.45 -6.21
N ALA A 148 -8.20 5.40 -6.26
CA ALA A 148 -8.97 4.50 -7.13
C ALA A 148 -8.64 4.71 -8.62
N GLU A 149 -8.39 5.95 -9.04
CA GLU A 149 -8.04 6.29 -10.41
C GLU A 149 -6.71 5.70 -10.84
N MET A 150 -5.77 5.50 -9.91
CA MET A 150 -4.51 4.84 -10.21
C MET A 150 -4.64 3.33 -10.03
N ALA A 151 -5.13 2.90 -8.88
CA ALA A 151 -5.03 1.53 -8.41
C ALA A 151 -5.97 0.55 -9.13
N LEU A 152 -7.03 1.05 -9.77
CA LEU A 152 -8.01 0.24 -10.51
C LEU A 152 -7.86 0.34 -12.03
N GLY A 153 -6.89 1.13 -12.51
CA GLY A 153 -6.63 1.29 -13.93
C GLY A 153 -6.01 0.05 -14.58
N ASP A 154 -5.96 0.07 -15.90
CA ASP A 154 -5.29 -0.93 -16.72
C ASP A 154 -4.76 -0.29 -18.02
N ALA A 155 -4.27 -1.13 -18.94
CA ALA A 155 -3.65 -0.65 -20.16
C ALA A 155 -4.56 0.23 -21.04
N SER A 156 -5.90 0.14 -20.88
CA SER A 156 -6.88 0.94 -21.61
C SER A 156 -6.97 2.40 -21.18
N VAL A 157 -6.40 2.77 -20.02
CA VAL A 157 -6.41 4.14 -19.52
C VAL A 157 -5.66 5.07 -20.48
N ASP A 158 -6.31 6.16 -20.87
CA ASP A 158 -5.79 7.14 -21.81
C ASP A 158 -5.01 8.22 -21.07
N VAL A 159 -3.68 8.17 -21.20
CA VAL A 159 -2.77 9.15 -20.59
C VAL A 159 -2.30 10.24 -21.56
N SER A 160 -2.86 10.30 -22.78
CA SER A 160 -2.33 11.14 -23.86
C SER A 160 -2.34 12.65 -23.57
N GLU A 161 -3.28 13.10 -22.73
CA GLU A 161 -3.46 14.50 -22.31
C GLU A 161 -2.58 14.89 -21.11
N LEU A 162 -1.97 13.92 -20.43
CA LEU A 162 -1.14 14.19 -19.26
C LEU A 162 0.18 14.85 -19.69
N PRO A 163 0.71 15.79 -18.90
CA PRO A 163 2.02 16.40 -19.17
C PRO A 163 3.16 15.40 -18.91
N GLU A 164 4.31 15.61 -19.55
CA GLU A 164 5.53 14.92 -19.14
C GLU A 164 6.09 15.52 -17.84
N PRO A 165 6.71 14.71 -16.95
CA PRO A 165 6.99 13.28 -17.09
C PRO A 165 5.83 12.35 -16.63
N LEU A 166 4.69 12.92 -16.20
CA LEU A 166 3.58 12.15 -15.63
C LEU A 166 3.00 11.14 -16.62
N ARG A 167 2.84 11.53 -17.88
CA ARG A 167 2.34 10.67 -18.96
C ARG A 167 3.18 9.41 -19.13
N SER A 168 4.50 9.56 -19.33
CA SER A 168 5.39 8.42 -19.51
C SER A 168 5.40 7.49 -18.30
N ARG A 169 5.41 8.06 -17.09
CA ARG A 169 5.35 7.29 -15.84
C ARG A 169 4.05 6.50 -15.72
N LEU A 170 2.91 7.14 -15.94
CA LEU A 170 1.61 6.47 -15.81
C LEU A 170 1.31 5.49 -16.93
N ARG A 171 1.85 5.70 -18.15
CA ARG A 171 1.76 4.69 -19.21
C ARG A 171 2.36 3.36 -18.76
N VAL A 172 3.60 3.38 -18.27
CA VAL A 172 4.29 2.19 -17.75
C VAL A 172 3.50 1.58 -16.59
N PHE A 173 3.02 2.41 -15.67
CA PHE A 173 2.22 1.94 -14.54
C PHE A 173 0.94 1.22 -15.00
N TYR A 174 0.15 1.81 -15.90
CA TYR A 174 -1.10 1.20 -16.39
C TYR A 174 -0.89 -0.02 -17.29
N ASP A 175 0.22 -0.09 -18.04
CA ASP A 175 0.62 -1.29 -18.78
C ASP A 175 0.88 -2.49 -17.88
N SER A 176 1.20 -2.27 -16.60
CA SER A 176 1.33 -3.33 -15.59
C SER A 176 -0.01 -3.85 -15.05
N THR A 177 -1.14 -3.31 -15.54
CA THR A 177 -2.51 -3.69 -15.13
C THR A 177 -2.75 -3.59 -13.62
N PRO A 178 -2.59 -2.41 -12.99
CA PRO A 178 -2.66 -2.26 -11.54
C PRO A 178 -4.00 -2.74 -10.95
N GLY A 179 -5.12 -2.58 -11.68
CA GLY A 179 -6.42 -3.10 -11.27
C GLY A 179 -6.46 -4.61 -11.07
N ALA A 180 -5.73 -5.39 -11.89
CA ALA A 180 -5.63 -6.84 -11.73
C ALA A 180 -4.80 -7.25 -10.50
N ASN A 181 -3.87 -6.39 -10.09
CA ASN A 181 -3.01 -6.59 -8.93
C ASN A 181 -3.54 -5.91 -7.65
N ASN A 182 -4.70 -5.25 -7.70
CA ASN A 182 -5.17 -4.38 -6.61
C ASN A 182 -5.41 -5.13 -5.29
N ALA A 183 -5.86 -6.39 -5.33
CA ALA A 183 -5.99 -7.22 -4.13
C ALA A 183 -4.64 -7.43 -3.42
N GLN A 184 -3.55 -7.62 -4.19
CA GLN A 184 -2.21 -7.71 -3.65
C GLN A 184 -1.75 -6.38 -3.07
N ASN A 185 -2.02 -5.28 -3.79
CA ASN A 185 -1.71 -3.93 -3.30
C ASN A 185 -2.41 -3.62 -1.97
N ASN A 186 -3.69 -4.00 -1.82
CA ASN A 186 -4.40 -3.85 -0.56
C ASN A 186 -3.71 -4.59 0.59
N LEU A 187 -3.25 -5.82 0.36
CA LEU A 187 -2.53 -6.59 1.38
C LEU A 187 -1.17 -5.98 1.70
N HIS A 188 -0.43 -5.54 0.69
CA HIS A 188 0.83 -4.82 0.86
C HIS A 188 0.63 -3.60 1.79
N GLU A 189 -0.32 -2.72 1.47
CA GLU A 189 -0.61 -1.54 2.28
C GLU A 189 -1.16 -1.93 3.67
N TYR A 190 -1.93 -3.01 3.77
CA TYR A 190 -2.39 -3.48 5.07
C TYR A 190 -1.22 -3.94 5.95
N VAL A 191 -0.19 -4.57 5.38
CA VAL A 191 1.03 -4.91 6.13
C VAL A 191 1.73 -3.65 6.64
N HIS A 192 1.79 -2.58 5.84
CA HIS A 192 2.35 -1.30 6.29
C HIS A 192 1.63 -0.71 7.51
N THR A 193 0.32 -0.93 7.67
CA THR A 193 -0.41 -0.50 8.90
C THR A 193 0.03 -1.24 10.17
N GLN A 194 0.73 -2.37 10.00
CA GLN A 194 1.29 -3.16 11.10
C GLN A 194 2.77 -2.80 11.36
N GLN A 195 3.49 -2.37 10.32
CA GLN A 195 4.90 -2.01 10.39
C GLN A 195 5.13 -0.64 11.03
N ARG A 196 6.39 -0.39 11.43
CA ARG A 196 6.88 0.95 11.77
C ARG A 196 7.28 1.69 10.50
N GLU A 197 7.06 3.00 10.50
CA GLU A 197 7.55 3.89 9.44
C GLU A 197 9.08 4.01 9.47
N THR A 198 9.67 4.42 8.35
CA THR A 198 11.09 4.74 8.24
C THR A 198 11.32 5.97 7.38
N THR A 199 12.37 6.71 7.67
CA THR A 199 12.91 7.79 6.84
C THR A 199 14.42 7.62 6.66
N GLY A 200 14.89 6.37 6.72
CA GLY A 200 16.30 6.02 6.80
C GLY A 200 16.95 5.74 5.44
N SER A 201 17.92 4.82 5.44
CA SER A 201 18.69 4.42 4.27
C SER A 201 17.90 3.55 3.27
N LEU A 202 18.51 3.30 2.11
CA LEU A 202 18.02 2.37 1.11
C LEU A 202 17.73 0.98 1.72
N ALA A 203 18.59 0.45 2.59
CA ALA A 203 18.33 -0.81 3.29
C ALA A 203 17.01 -0.76 4.09
N GLN A 204 16.79 0.32 4.83
CA GLN A 204 15.61 0.45 5.70
C GLN A 204 14.33 0.47 4.87
N TYR A 205 14.30 1.23 3.76
CA TYR A 205 13.17 1.24 2.85
C TYR A 205 13.00 -0.09 2.11
N ALA A 206 14.06 -0.62 1.50
CA ALA A 206 13.98 -1.86 0.72
C ALA A 206 13.47 -3.02 1.59
N VAL A 207 13.97 -3.17 2.82
CA VAL A 207 13.49 -4.23 3.72
C VAL A 207 12.03 -4.00 4.13
N ARG A 208 11.61 -2.75 4.42
CA ARG A 208 10.21 -2.46 4.77
C ARG A 208 9.26 -2.83 3.63
N GLU A 209 9.53 -2.33 2.43
CA GLU A 209 8.75 -2.62 1.22
C GLU A 209 8.77 -4.10 0.85
N GLY A 210 9.94 -4.73 0.92
CA GLY A 210 10.11 -6.13 0.60
C GLY A 210 9.43 -7.09 1.58
N VAL A 211 9.40 -6.75 2.88
CA VAL A 211 8.63 -7.49 3.88
C VAL A 211 7.13 -7.38 3.59
N ALA A 212 6.63 -6.20 3.24
CA ALA A 212 5.23 -6.01 2.87
C ALA A 212 4.86 -6.85 1.64
N GLU A 213 5.68 -6.83 0.59
CA GLU A 213 5.52 -7.69 -0.60
C GLU A 213 5.51 -9.18 -0.26
N TYR A 214 6.49 -9.62 0.53
CA TYR A 214 6.64 -11.02 0.89
C TYR A 214 5.43 -11.51 1.69
N ILE A 215 5.04 -10.78 2.73
CA ILE A 215 3.89 -11.16 3.57
C ILE A 215 2.60 -11.14 2.78
N ALA A 216 2.39 -10.15 1.89
CA ALA A 216 1.23 -10.11 1.01
C ALA A 216 1.16 -11.36 0.12
N GLU A 217 2.28 -11.80 -0.49
CA GLU A 217 2.34 -13.07 -1.24
C GLU A 217 2.06 -14.28 -0.34
N ARG A 218 2.60 -14.31 0.89
CA ARG A 218 2.36 -15.40 1.83
C ARG A 218 0.89 -15.54 2.23
N ILE A 219 0.17 -14.42 2.32
CA ILE A 219 -1.27 -14.39 2.64
C ILE A 219 -2.10 -14.82 1.43
N SER A 220 -1.83 -14.23 0.25
CA SER A 220 -2.66 -14.39 -0.94
C SER A 220 -2.33 -15.66 -1.73
N GLY A 221 -1.14 -16.22 -1.54
CA GLY A 221 -0.57 -17.27 -2.38
C GLY A 221 -0.28 -16.81 -3.81
N ARG A 222 -0.25 -15.49 -4.05
CA ARG A 222 -0.10 -14.90 -5.37
C ARG A 222 1.01 -13.86 -5.35
N ARG A 223 1.82 -13.88 -6.42
CA ARG A 223 2.80 -12.84 -6.71
C ARG A 223 2.29 -12.00 -7.87
N PRO A 224 2.35 -10.66 -7.80
CA PRO A 224 1.89 -9.83 -8.90
C PRO A 224 2.83 -10.00 -10.10
N ALA A 225 2.30 -9.88 -11.32
CA ALA A 225 3.04 -10.08 -12.56
C ALA A 225 3.92 -8.86 -12.92
N LEU A 226 4.79 -8.44 -11.99
CA LEU A 226 5.67 -7.28 -12.16
C LEU A 226 6.98 -7.68 -12.86
N PRO A 227 7.53 -6.82 -13.75
CA PRO A 227 8.77 -7.10 -14.48
C PRO A 227 9.96 -7.45 -13.57
N LEU A 228 10.06 -6.82 -12.38
CA LEU A 228 11.12 -7.08 -11.41
C LEU A 228 11.19 -8.55 -10.97
N TYR A 229 10.07 -9.28 -10.96
CA TYR A 229 10.04 -10.70 -10.57
C TYR A 229 10.51 -11.63 -11.68
N THR A 230 10.56 -11.16 -12.93
CA THR A 230 11.19 -11.87 -14.05
C THR A 230 12.67 -11.49 -14.17
N TYR A 231 12.98 -10.20 -14.04
CA TYR A 231 14.35 -9.67 -14.13
C TYR A 231 15.22 -10.12 -12.94
N GLY A 232 14.71 -9.99 -11.72
CA GLY A 232 15.48 -10.18 -10.49
C GLY A 232 16.24 -11.51 -10.42
N PRO A 233 15.59 -12.67 -10.64
CA PRO A 233 16.27 -13.97 -10.59
C PRO A 233 17.39 -14.14 -11.63
N LEU A 234 17.28 -13.48 -12.79
CA LEU A 234 18.29 -13.56 -13.86
C LEU A 234 19.50 -12.66 -13.59
N HIS A 235 19.34 -11.64 -12.74
CA HIS A 235 20.34 -10.61 -12.47
C HIS A 235 20.68 -10.51 -10.98
N GLU A 236 20.41 -11.56 -10.20
CA GLU A 236 20.49 -11.50 -8.74
C GLU A 236 21.90 -11.15 -8.23
N SER A 237 22.94 -11.67 -8.88
CA SER A 237 24.33 -11.36 -8.53
C SER A 237 24.63 -9.87 -8.64
N ASP A 238 24.16 -9.24 -9.71
CA ASP A 238 24.45 -7.85 -10.05
C ASP A 238 23.64 -6.91 -9.15
N ILE A 239 22.36 -7.23 -8.94
CA ILE A 239 21.49 -6.54 -7.98
C ILE A 239 22.13 -6.58 -6.59
N ARG A 240 22.55 -7.76 -6.13
CA ARG A 240 23.15 -7.93 -4.80
C ARG A 240 24.45 -7.17 -4.65
N ALA A 241 25.36 -7.27 -5.63
CA ALA A 241 26.64 -6.58 -5.61
C ALA A 241 26.44 -5.06 -5.50
N ARG A 242 25.48 -4.52 -6.25
CA ARG A 242 25.15 -3.10 -6.19
C ARG A 242 24.47 -2.70 -4.88
N PHE A 243 23.53 -3.52 -4.39
CA PHE A 243 22.85 -3.27 -3.12
C PHE A 243 23.85 -3.17 -1.97
N ILE A 244 24.86 -4.05 -1.90
CA ILE A 244 25.90 -4.03 -0.87
C ILE A 244 26.62 -2.68 -0.81
N VAL A 245 26.86 -2.04 -1.95
CA VAL A 245 27.55 -0.76 -2.04
C VAL A 245 26.65 0.42 -1.66
N GLU A 246 25.37 0.35 -2.00
CA GLU A 246 24.44 1.49 -1.92
C GLU A 246 23.52 1.45 -0.69
N MET A 247 23.34 0.30 -0.03
CA MET A 247 22.28 0.07 0.97
C MET A 247 22.34 0.97 2.22
N ASP A 248 23.52 1.49 2.57
CA ASP A 248 23.69 2.38 3.72
C ASP A 248 23.48 3.87 3.35
N GLY A 249 23.32 4.18 2.07
CA GLY A 249 23.04 5.52 1.55
C GLY A 249 21.54 5.88 1.60
N ASN A 250 21.23 7.16 1.39
CA ASN A 250 19.86 7.70 1.38
C ASN A 250 19.29 7.94 -0.03
N ASP A 251 20.07 7.65 -1.07
CA ASP A 251 19.63 7.76 -2.46
C ASP A 251 18.78 6.54 -2.83
N LEU A 252 17.49 6.78 -3.06
CA LEU A 252 16.52 5.77 -3.44
C LEU A 252 16.28 5.73 -4.96
N ASP A 253 16.77 6.71 -5.73
CA ASP A 253 16.32 6.98 -7.10
C ASP A 253 16.62 5.82 -8.05
N ASN A 254 17.67 5.05 -7.78
CA ASN A 254 18.02 3.86 -8.54
C ASN A 254 17.18 2.62 -8.19
N TRP A 255 16.49 2.61 -7.05
CA TRP A 255 15.95 1.41 -6.44
C TRP A 255 14.44 1.44 -6.23
N LEU A 256 13.86 2.57 -5.84
CA LEU A 256 12.48 2.67 -5.39
C LEU A 256 11.80 3.91 -5.98
N TYR A 257 10.50 3.77 -6.22
CA TYR A 257 9.60 4.82 -6.70
C TYR A 257 10.05 5.42 -8.05
N ASN A 258 10.66 4.61 -8.91
CA ASN A 258 11.34 5.08 -10.10
C ASN A 258 10.76 4.52 -11.41
N SER A 259 11.31 4.99 -12.53
CA SER A 259 11.00 4.45 -13.86
C SER A 259 12.12 3.51 -14.33
N ALA A 260 11.90 2.78 -15.43
CA ALA A 260 12.92 1.97 -16.08
C ALA A 260 14.16 2.75 -16.57
N ARG A 261 14.15 4.10 -16.47
CA ARG A 261 15.32 4.95 -16.70
C ARG A 261 16.26 4.94 -15.48
N ASN A 262 16.79 3.77 -15.15
CA ASN A 262 17.74 3.53 -14.08
C ASN A 262 18.76 2.44 -14.55
N PRO A 263 19.85 2.18 -13.80
CA PRO A 263 20.88 1.24 -14.28
C PRO A 263 20.45 -0.23 -14.39
N PHE A 264 19.28 -0.62 -13.88
CA PHE A 264 18.71 -1.96 -14.03
C PHE A 264 17.81 -2.10 -15.26
N GLY A 265 17.36 -0.99 -15.86
CA GLY A 265 16.39 -1.02 -16.98
C GLY A 265 14.99 -1.51 -16.60
N VAL A 266 14.73 -1.72 -15.29
CA VAL A 266 13.46 -2.16 -14.72
C VAL A 266 13.16 -1.32 -13.49
N SER A 267 11.92 -0.87 -13.33
CA SER A 267 11.50 -0.08 -12.17
C SER A 267 11.58 -0.89 -10.87
N ASP A 268 11.83 -0.17 -9.77
CA ASP A 268 11.51 -0.62 -8.41
C ASP A 268 12.21 -1.91 -7.95
N VAL A 269 13.44 -2.15 -8.44
CA VAL A 269 14.26 -3.33 -8.07
C VAL A 269 14.56 -3.41 -6.57
N GLY A 270 14.44 -2.31 -5.82
CA GLY A 270 14.53 -2.30 -4.36
C GLY A 270 13.47 -3.18 -3.68
N TYR A 271 12.26 -3.27 -4.25
CA TYR A 271 11.23 -4.19 -3.77
C TYR A 271 11.68 -5.64 -3.91
N TYR A 272 12.32 -5.99 -5.03
CA TYR A 272 12.86 -7.32 -5.24
C TYR A 272 13.96 -7.67 -4.23
N ALA A 273 14.90 -6.76 -4.00
CA ALA A 273 16.00 -6.97 -3.04
C ALA A 273 15.45 -7.23 -1.63
N GLY A 274 14.56 -6.37 -1.14
CA GLY A 274 13.90 -6.55 0.14
C GLY A 274 13.07 -7.84 0.23
N TYR A 275 12.32 -8.15 -0.83
CA TYR A 275 11.53 -9.38 -0.92
C TYR A 275 12.41 -10.62 -0.75
N ARG A 276 13.58 -10.64 -1.42
CA ARG A 276 14.53 -11.75 -1.32
C ARG A 276 15.16 -11.85 0.06
N ILE A 277 15.48 -10.72 0.70
CA ILE A 277 15.93 -10.70 2.09
C ILE A 277 14.87 -11.33 3.02
N ALA A 278 13.61 -10.93 2.90
CA ALA A 278 12.51 -11.48 3.71
C ALA A 278 12.30 -12.98 3.44
N GLN A 279 12.35 -13.39 2.18
CA GLN A 279 12.20 -14.78 1.75
C GLN A 279 13.32 -15.68 2.29
N GLU A 280 14.58 -15.29 2.13
CA GLU A 280 15.74 -16.08 2.61
C GLU A 280 15.80 -16.12 4.14
N TYR A 281 15.39 -15.03 4.81
CA TYR A 281 15.21 -15.03 6.25
C TYR A 281 14.17 -16.08 6.68
N MET A 282 12.97 -16.04 6.10
CA MET A 282 11.89 -16.99 6.42
C MET A 282 12.29 -18.45 6.17
N ARG A 283 13.02 -18.73 5.08
CA ARG A 283 13.49 -20.09 4.74
C ARG A 283 14.33 -20.77 5.83
N GLN A 284 14.90 -19.97 6.73
CA GLN A 284 15.75 -20.45 7.82
C GLN A 284 15.01 -20.55 9.15
N GLN A 285 13.74 -20.14 9.21
CA GLN A 285 12.99 -20.11 10.46
C GLN A 285 12.14 -21.37 10.61
N PRO A 286 12.21 -22.05 11.77
CA PRO A 286 11.36 -23.20 12.08
C PRO A 286 9.94 -22.78 12.53
N ASP A 287 9.81 -21.57 13.08
CA ASP A 287 8.55 -21.00 13.54
C ASP A 287 8.14 -19.85 12.61
N GLU A 288 7.17 -20.14 11.77
CA GLU A 288 6.64 -19.19 10.79
C GLU A 288 5.96 -17.97 11.44
N GLN A 289 5.16 -18.18 12.48
CA GLN A 289 4.42 -17.08 13.12
C GLN A 289 5.38 -16.12 13.81
N ALA A 290 6.38 -16.66 14.52
CA ALA A 290 7.41 -15.84 15.16
C ALA A 290 8.25 -15.07 14.12
N ALA A 291 8.56 -15.69 12.99
CA ALA A 291 9.32 -15.07 11.91
C ALA A 291 8.53 -13.94 11.23
N ILE A 292 7.24 -14.15 10.95
CA ILE A 292 6.34 -13.12 10.40
C ILE A 292 6.20 -11.97 11.39
N ALA A 293 5.96 -12.25 12.66
CA ALA A 293 5.88 -11.23 13.70
C ALA A 293 7.16 -10.39 13.76
N ARG A 294 8.34 -11.02 13.75
CA ARG A 294 9.61 -10.30 13.74
C ARG A 294 9.80 -9.42 12.51
N MET A 295 9.41 -9.89 11.33
CA MET A 295 9.50 -9.07 10.11
C MET A 295 8.57 -7.85 10.20
N ILE A 296 7.33 -8.02 10.64
CA ILE A 296 6.36 -6.93 10.78
C ILE A 296 6.80 -5.91 11.84
N GLU A 297 7.28 -6.39 12.98
CA GLU A 297 7.56 -5.56 14.15
C GLU A 297 8.98 -4.99 14.17
N LEU A 298 9.79 -5.31 13.16
CA LEU A 298 11.17 -4.84 13.02
C LEU A 298 11.25 -3.32 13.22
N ASP A 299 12.24 -2.86 13.98
CA ASP A 299 12.48 -1.44 14.12
C ASP A 299 13.19 -0.90 12.87
N TYR A 300 12.40 -0.54 11.86
CA TYR A 300 12.87 0.03 10.60
C TYR A 300 13.51 1.41 10.76
N THR A 301 13.44 2.04 11.94
CA THR A 301 14.10 3.32 12.20
C THR A 301 15.54 3.16 12.66
N ASP A 302 15.91 1.97 13.16
CA ASP A 302 17.27 1.64 13.60
C ASP A 302 18.06 0.92 12.49
N PRO A 303 19.08 1.56 11.87
CA PRO A 303 19.89 0.96 10.83
C PRO A 303 20.62 -0.31 11.30
N ALA A 304 21.02 -0.39 12.58
CA ALA A 304 21.73 -1.56 13.10
C ALA A 304 20.81 -2.79 13.16
N THR A 305 19.57 -2.60 13.63
CA THR A 305 18.54 -3.65 13.63
C THR A 305 18.22 -4.14 12.21
N VAL A 306 18.06 -3.23 11.25
CA VAL A 306 17.83 -3.60 9.84
C VAL A 306 19.03 -4.35 9.26
N ARG A 307 20.26 -3.88 9.51
CA ARG A 307 21.49 -4.54 9.05
C ARG A 307 21.59 -5.97 9.59
N ALA A 308 21.34 -6.16 10.89
CA ALA A 308 21.34 -7.49 11.50
C ALA A 308 20.28 -8.43 10.91
N PHE A 309 19.09 -7.90 10.54
CA PHE A 309 18.07 -8.66 9.84
C PHE A 309 18.52 -9.10 8.44
N ILE A 310 19.14 -8.18 7.68
CA ILE A 310 19.70 -8.49 6.36
C ILE A 310 20.78 -9.58 6.47
N GLU A 311 21.69 -9.47 7.43
CA GLU A 311 22.74 -10.46 7.66
C GLU A 311 22.16 -11.83 8.05
N ALA A 312 21.15 -11.84 8.93
CA ALA A 312 20.45 -13.07 9.32
C ALA A 312 19.71 -13.74 8.16
N SER A 313 19.30 -12.99 7.13
CA SER A 313 18.74 -13.58 5.91
C SER A 313 19.76 -14.38 5.11
N GLY A 314 21.06 -14.12 5.28
CA GLY A 314 22.12 -14.72 4.48
C GLY A 314 22.10 -14.30 3.00
N TRP A 315 21.18 -13.44 2.56
CA TRP A 315 21.02 -13.07 1.14
C TRP A 315 22.27 -12.37 0.58
N LEU A 316 23.00 -11.61 1.39
CA LEU A 316 24.23 -10.94 0.94
C LEU A 316 25.38 -11.92 0.63
N GLN A 317 25.33 -13.14 1.15
CA GLN A 317 26.38 -14.15 0.95
C GLN A 317 26.08 -14.92 -0.35
N GLN A 318 27.02 -14.91 -1.31
CA GLN A 318 26.95 -15.82 -2.46
C GLN A 318 26.89 -17.26 -1.94
N ARG A 319 25.86 -18.00 -2.34
CA ARG A 319 25.83 -19.46 -2.19
C ARG A 319 26.29 -20.08 -3.50
#